data_AF-A0A9W7HVL9-F1
#
_entry.id   AF-A0A9W7HVL9-F1
#
_cell.length_a   1.000
_cell.length_b   1.000
_cell.length_c   1.000
_cell.angle_alpha   90.00
_cell.angle_beta   90.00
_cell.angle_gamma   90.00
#
_symmetry.space_group_name_H-M   'P 1'
#
loop_
_entity.id
_entity.type
_entity.pdbx_description
1 polymer ?
#
loop_
_entity_poly.entity_id
_entity_poly.type
_entity_poly.pdbx_seq_one_letter_code
_entity_poly.pdbx_strand_id
1 'polypeptide(L)'
;MQVLSMLYNEVELSALGMAIATVVTIAEILKSNGLAVEKKIATATVDMKDDPRRRPVQKAKIEILLGKTENFDELMAAAAEERDGGVDGGGQS
;
A
#
# COMPACT_ATOMS: atom_id res chain seq x y z
N MET A 1 10.62 -1.40 -2.76
CA MET A 1 9.19 -1.12 -3.00
C MET A 1 9.11 -0.44 -4.35
N GLN A 2 8.75 -1.17 -5.39
CA GLN A 2 8.59 -0.62 -6.73
C GLN A 2 7.09 -0.40 -6.93
N VAL A 3 6.67 0.85 -7.10
CA VAL A 3 5.27 1.21 -7.38
C VAL A 3 5.19 1.48 -8.87
N LEU A 4 4.39 0.71 -9.61
CA LEU A 4 4.15 0.91 -11.04
C LEU A 4 2.72 1.45 -11.24
N SER A 5 2.58 2.46 -12.09
CA SER A 5 1.34 3.00 -12.65
C SER A 5 0.44 3.84 -11.70
N MET A 6 0.64 5.15 -11.70
CA MET A 6 -0.35 6.15 -11.23
C MET A 6 -1.45 6.46 -12.27
N LEU A 7 -1.64 5.63 -13.31
CA LEU A 7 -2.55 5.97 -14.42
C LEU A 7 -3.89 5.21 -14.47
N TYR A 8 -4.17 4.34 -13.51
CA TYR A 8 -5.42 3.58 -13.47
C TYR A 8 -5.91 3.52 -12.02
N ASN A 9 -7.22 3.41 -11.78
CA ASN A 9 -7.87 3.37 -10.44
C ASN A 9 -7.47 2.13 -9.61
N GLU A 10 -6.26 1.62 -9.79
CA GLU A 10 -5.74 0.41 -9.21
C GLU A 10 -4.27 0.61 -8.85
N VAL A 11 -3.85 -0.03 -7.77
CA VAL A 11 -2.46 -0.07 -7.32
C VAL A 11 -2.07 -1.50 -7.02
N GLU A 12 -0.90 -1.91 -7.52
CA GLU A 12 -0.29 -3.21 -7.22
C GLU A 12 0.78 -3.05 -6.15
N LEU A 13 0.64 -3.78 -5.04
CA LEU A 13 1.61 -3.87 -3.96
C LEU A 13 2.29 -5.22 -4.01
N SER A 14 3.62 -5.24 -4.13
CA SER A 14 4.40 -6.47 -4.08
C SER A 14 5.53 -6.41 -3.05
N ALA A 15 5.77 -7.54 -2.39
CA ALA A 15 6.82 -7.66 -1.37
C ALA A 15 7.40 -9.07 -1.30
N LEU A 16 8.61 -9.16 -0.74
CA LEU A 16 9.37 -10.39 -0.55
C LEU A 16 9.80 -10.56 0.91
N GLY A 17 9.70 -11.79 1.43
CA GLY A 17 10.15 -12.14 2.78
C GLY A 17 9.53 -11.26 3.86
N MET A 18 10.36 -10.66 4.73
CA MET A 18 9.89 -9.86 5.87
C MET A 18 9.05 -8.64 5.46
N ALA A 19 9.25 -8.10 4.25
CA ALA A 19 8.49 -6.95 3.76
C ALA A 19 7.01 -7.29 3.47
N ILE A 20 6.65 -8.58 3.42
CA ILE A 20 5.26 -9.02 3.22
C ILE A 20 4.36 -8.47 4.33
N ALA A 21 4.83 -8.47 5.58
CA ALA A 21 4.05 -7.95 6.72
C ALA A 21 3.64 -6.49 6.49
N THR A 22 4.58 -5.65 6.05
CA THR A 22 4.32 -4.24 5.75
C THR A 22 3.29 -4.07 4.62
N VAL A 23 3.39 -4.84 3.55
CA VAL A 23 2.41 -4.77 2.44
C VAL A 23 1.03 -5.21 2.88
N VAL A 24 0.92 -6.25 3.71
CA VAL A 24 -0.34 -6.70 4.29
C VAL A 24 -0.94 -5.60 5.16
N THR A 25 -0.16 -5.01 6.07
CA THR A 25 -0.64 -3.92 6.94
C THR A 25 -1.10 -2.71 6.12
N ILE A 26 -0.38 -2.31 5.07
CA ILE A 26 -0.81 -1.21 4.20
C ILE A 26 -2.14 -1.53 3.53
N ALA A 27 -2.28 -2.74 2.95
CA ALA A 27 -3.52 -3.15 2.31
C ALA A 27 -4.70 -3.19 3.31
N GLU A 28 -4.48 -3.70 4.51
CA GLU A 28 -5.48 -3.74 5.58
C GLU A 28 -5.94 -2.34 5.99
N ILE A 29 -5.00 -1.40 6.20
CA ILE A 29 -5.33 -0.01 6.55
C ILE A 29 -6.18 0.64 5.45
N LEU A 30 -5.77 0.49 4.18
CA LEU A 30 -6.51 1.09 3.06
C LEU A 30 -7.94 0.54 2.94
N LYS A 31 -8.12 -0.76 3.19
CA LYS A 31 -9.46 -1.38 3.18
C LYS A 31 -10.30 -1.00 4.39
N SER A 32 -9.70 -0.99 5.58
CA SER A 32 -10.39 -0.62 6.82
C SER A 32 -10.89 0.82 6.78
N ASN A 33 -10.15 1.71 6.12
CA ASN A 33 -10.52 3.11 5.97
C ASN A 33 -11.47 3.36 4.78
N GLY A 34 -11.93 2.30 4.09
CA GLY A 34 -12.84 2.44 2.95
C GLY A 34 -12.22 3.12 1.72
N LEU A 35 -10.88 3.18 1.63
CA LEU A 35 -10.16 3.81 0.51
C LEU A 35 -9.94 2.82 -0.66
N ALA A 36 -9.87 1.53 -0.36
CA ALA A 36 -9.60 0.53 -1.37
C ALA A 36 -10.42 -0.75 -1.17
N VAL A 37 -10.62 -1.48 -2.28
CA VAL A 37 -11.13 -2.86 -2.30
C VAL A 37 -10.05 -3.78 -2.83
N GLU A 38 -9.89 -4.99 -2.27
CA GLU A 38 -9.03 -5.97 -2.91
C GLU A 38 -9.63 -6.47 -4.22
N LYS A 39 -8.81 -6.52 -5.27
CA LYS A 39 -9.14 -7.14 -6.56
C LYS A 39 -8.44 -8.48 -6.72
N LYS A 40 -7.21 -8.59 -6.21
CA LYS A 40 -6.42 -9.83 -6.28
C LYS A 40 -5.45 -9.90 -5.10
N ILE A 41 -5.28 -11.09 -4.55
CA ILE A 41 -4.20 -11.44 -3.62
C ILE A 41 -3.55 -12.72 -4.13
N ALA A 42 -2.26 -12.68 -4.40
CA ALA A 42 -1.48 -13.82 -4.85
C ALA A 42 -0.21 -13.96 -4.03
N THR A 43 0.13 -15.20 -3.71
CA THR A 43 1.39 -15.56 -3.03
C THR A 43 2.15 -16.57 -3.87
N ALA A 44 3.46 -16.41 -3.94
CA ALA A 44 4.35 -17.34 -4.65
C ALA A 44 5.65 -17.50 -3.87
N THR A 45 6.45 -18.50 -4.22
CA THR A 45 7.86 -18.56 -3.83
C THR A 45 8.71 -18.29 -5.07
N VAL A 46 9.66 -17.36 -4.96
CA VAL A 46 10.57 -17.02 -6.04
C VAL A 46 12.00 -17.34 -5.63
N ASP A 47 12.77 -17.90 -6.57
CA ASP A 47 14.20 -18.14 -6.39
C ASP A 47 14.97 -16.82 -6.54
N MET A 48 15.58 -16.35 -5.46
CA MET A 48 16.47 -15.19 -5.50
C MET A 48 17.93 -15.64 -5.58
N LYS A 49 18.63 -15.15 -6.60
CA LYS A 49 20.08 -15.28 -6.73
C LYS A 49 20.72 -13.95 -6.32
N ASP A 50 20.99 -13.81 -5.02
CA ASP A 50 21.61 -12.60 -4.47
C ASP A 50 23.15 -12.57 -4.71
N ASP A 51 23.77 -13.73 -5.00
CA ASP A 51 25.20 -13.87 -5.36
C ASP A 51 25.39 -15.14 -6.23
N PRO A 52 26.10 -15.08 -7.38
CA PRO A 52 26.36 -16.26 -8.23
C PRO A 52 27.12 -17.40 -7.52
N ARG A 53 27.80 -17.14 -6.39
CA ARG A 53 28.50 -18.13 -5.57
C ARG A 53 27.65 -18.70 -4.43
N ARG A 54 26.48 -18.13 -4.14
CA ARG A 54 25.54 -18.66 -3.14
C ARG A 54 24.48 -19.54 -3.80
N ARG A 55 23.99 -20.51 -3.03
CA ARG A 55 22.82 -21.29 -3.41
C ARG A 55 21.61 -20.34 -3.52
N PRO A 56 20.74 -20.50 -4.54
CA PRO A 56 19.50 -19.75 -4.63
C PRO A 56 18.70 -19.88 -3.34
N VAL A 57 18.15 -18.77 -2.86
CA VAL A 57 17.27 -18.76 -1.68
C VAL A 57 15.86 -18.55 -2.16
N GLN A 58 14.96 -19.46 -1.78
CA GLN A 58 13.53 -19.28 -2.00
C GLN A 58 13.00 -18.24 -1.03
N LYS A 59 12.44 -17.15 -1.57
CA LYS A 59 11.72 -16.15 -0.78
C LYS A 59 10.24 -16.20 -1.12
N ALA A 60 9.40 -16.12 -0.10
CA ALA A 60 7.98 -15.85 -0.30
C ALA A 60 7.83 -14.48 -0.97
N LYS A 61 6.88 -14.39 -1.91
CA LYS A 61 6.43 -13.20 -2.61
C LYS A 61 4.93 -13.06 -2.39
N ILE A 62 4.48 -11.84 -2.17
CA ILE A 62 3.07 -11.46 -2.21
C ILE A 62 2.84 -10.40 -3.28
N GLU A 63 1.68 -10.44 -3.92
CA GLU A 63 1.17 -9.46 -4.87
C GLU A 63 -0.29 -9.17 -4.52
N ILE A 64 -0.61 -7.91 -4.23
CA ILE A 64 -1.95 -7.44 -3.88
C ILE A 64 -2.34 -6.36 -4.88
N LEU A 65 -3.42 -6.58 -5.63
CA LEU A 65 -4.03 -5.57 -6.46
C LEU A 65 -5.20 -4.95 -5.69
N LEU A 66 -5.12 -3.65 -5.46
CA LEU A 66 -6.17 -2.86 -4.81
C LEU A 66 -6.81 -1.95 -5.84
N GLY A 67 -8.14 -1.85 -5.82
CA GLY A 67 -8.89 -0.86 -6.59
C GLY A 67 -9.38 0.28 -5.70
N LYS A 68 -9.44 1.48 -6.26
CA LYS A 68 -10.08 2.66 -5.64
C LYS A 68 -11.56 2.37 -5.35
N THR A 69 -12.04 2.76 -4.18
CA THR A 69 -13.47 2.77 -3.84
C THR A 69 -14.16 4.03 -4.39
N GLU A 70 -15.48 4.03 -4.41
CA GLU A 70 -16.27 5.22 -4.76
C GLU A 70 -16.04 6.36 -3.76
N ASN A 71 -15.84 6.04 -2.48
CA ASN A 71 -15.63 7.02 -1.41
C ASN A 71 -14.21 7.60 -1.33
N PHE A 72 -13.27 7.12 -2.14
CA PHE A 72 -11.87 7.51 -2.00
C PHE A 72 -11.65 9.02 -2.15
N ASP A 73 -12.26 9.64 -3.16
CA ASP A 73 -12.07 11.08 -3.40
C ASP A 73 -12.67 11.92 -2.28
N GLU A 74 -13.85 11.55 -1.79
CA GLU A 74 -14.52 12.20 -0.67
C GLU A 74 -13.69 12.10 0.62
N LEU A 75 -13.20 10.90 0.94
CA LEU A 75 -12.39 10.65 2.14
C LEU A 75 -11.03 11.36 2.07
N MET A 76 -10.44 11.45 0.88
CA MET A 76 -9.18 12.18 0.67
C MET A 76 -9.37 13.70 0.77
N ALA A 77 -10.49 14.23 0.27
CA ALA A 77 -10.85 15.64 0.42
C ALA A 77 -11.10 15.99 1.89
N ALA A 78 -11.91 15.20 2.61
CA ALA A 78 -12.17 15.40 4.03
C ALA A 78 -10.88 15.35 4.87
N ALA A 79 -9.99 14.38 4.61
CA ALA A 79 -8.72 14.28 5.31
C ALA A 79 -7.74 15.44 4.99
N ALA A 80 -7.92 16.13 3.85
CA ALA A 80 -7.15 17.33 3.53
C ALA A 80 -7.68 18.57 4.27
N GLU A 81 -9.01 18.72 4.37
CA GLU A 81 -9.66 19.79 5.13
C GLU A 81 -9.35 19.69 6.64
N GLU A 82 -9.35 18.49 7.22
CA GLU A 82 -8.95 18.27 8.62
C GLU A 82 -7.49 18.67 8.91
N ARG A 83 -6.61 18.58 7.92
CA ARG A 83 -5.20 18.99 8.06
C ARG A 83 -5.01 20.50 7.98
N ASP A 84 -5.86 21.19 7.22
CA ASP A 84 -5.80 22.64 7.03
C ASP A 84 -6.57 23.40 8.12
N GLY A 85 -7.65 22.82 8.66
CA GLY A 85 -8.45 23.39 9.75
C GLY A 85 -7.80 23.37 11.15
N GLY A 86 -6.56 22.88 11.28
CA GLY A 86 -5.82 22.80 12.55
C GLY A 86 -4.99 24.04 12.92
N VAL A 87 -5.03 25.11 12.12
CA VAL A 87 -4.26 26.36 12.35
C VAL A 87 -5.18 27.56 12.53
N ASP A 88 -6.13 27.50 13.47
CA ASP A 88 -6.64 28.73 14.10
C ASP A 88 -7.20 28.44 15.49
N GLY A 89 -6.51 28.90 16.53
CA GLY A 89 -6.98 28.77 17.91
C GLY A 89 -5.90 28.84 18.97
N GLY A 90 -5.15 29.95 19.04
CA GLY A 90 -4.11 30.13 20.07
C GLY A 90 -3.51 31.52 20.24
N GLY A 91 -4.34 32.57 20.19
CA GLY A 91 -4.22 33.88 20.85
C GLY A 91 -2.85 34.53 21.11
N GLN A 92 -2.63 35.67 20.46
CA GLN A 92 -1.88 36.80 21.02
C GLN A 92 -2.56 37.30 22.30
N SER A 93 -1.81 37.46 23.40
CA SER A 93 -1.86 38.55 24.40
C SER A 93 -0.90 38.24 25.55
#